data_AF-A0A0C4E398-F1
#
_entry.id   AF-A0A0C4E398-F1
#
_cell.length_a   1.000
_cell.length_b   1.000
_cell.length_c   1.000
_cell.angle_alpha   90.00
_cell.angle_beta   90.00
_cell.angle_gamma   90.00
#
_symmetry.space_group_name_H-M   'P 1'
#
loop_
_entity.id
_entity.type
_entity.pdbx_description
1 polymer ?
#
loop_
_entity_poly.entity_id
_entity_poly.type
_entity_poly.pdbx_seq_one_letter_code
_entity_poly.pdbx_strand_id
1 'polypeptide(L)'
;MGIRYAGWICGMGFLFAAAAVTAYTASLLTRCMDLDPSLITFSDLAFISFGSKARVATSILFTLELLAACVALIVLFADSLDLLFPGILSVTQWKVACALILLPLHFMPLSLLSYSSIVGIFSCFCIVLIVVINGLIKPDSPGSLIQPAATYLFPANWLTLPLSFGLLMSPWGGHSVFPNIYRDMRHPYKYGQAVKVTFTFTYFLDAATAVAGVLMFGDDVKDAITSNILTTPGYPRALTFLMCAFIGIIPLTKIPLNARPIITTLEVLFGVYHQQPQPVATSEDAGLDRSPATQQQSSATILAFKKATIRVFTIFSFLVIAIVFPAFDRIMAFMGSALCFSICVTLPIAFYLKLFGREISAKEKTVAWTIMLTSAMLSVVGTVWAFLPKSLIVSQ
;
A
#
# COMPACT_ATOMS: atom_id res chain seq x y z
N MET A 1 -12.35 -8.05 8.25
CA MET A 1 -12.37 -9.33 7.50
C MET A 1 -11.25 -10.30 7.85
N GLY A 2 -9.96 -9.90 7.80
CA GLY A 2 -8.86 -10.84 8.06
C GLY A 2 -8.99 -11.66 9.35
N ILE A 3 -9.27 -11.00 10.48
CA ILE A 3 -9.49 -11.69 11.77
C ILE A 3 -10.75 -12.57 11.77
N ARG A 4 -11.83 -12.16 11.09
CA ARG A 4 -13.04 -12.99 10.95
C ARG A 4 -12.72 -14.33 10.29
N TYR A 5 -11.94 -14.32 9.22
CA TYR A 5 -11.51 -15.56 8.53
C TYR A 5 -10.49 -16.38 9.32
N ALA A 6 -9.65 -15.74 10.13
CA ALA A 6 -8.58 -16.41 10.85
C ALA A 6 -8.97 -16.85 12.28
N GLY A 7 -10.05 -16.31 12.86
CA GLY A 7 -10.25 -16.32 14.30
C GLY A 7 -9.20 -15.48 15.05
N TRP A 8 -9.40 -15.32 16.35
CA TRP A 8 -8.52 -14.49 17.19
C TRP A 8 -7.07 -14.95 17.20
N ILE A 9 -6.82 -16.23 17.47
CA ILE A 9 -5.47 -16.75 17.73
C ILE A 9 -4.63 -16.69 16.45
N CYS A 10 -5.13 -17.28 15.35
CA CYS A 10 -4.39 -17.27 14.09
C CYS A 10 -4.32 -15.86 13.51
N GLY A 11 -5.41 -15.08 13.60
CA GLY A 11 -5.47 -13.73 13.04
C GLY A 11 -4.53 -12.75 13.72
N MET A 12 -4.61 -12.60 15.06
CA MET A 12 -3.75 -11.68 15.80
C MET A 12 -2.30 -12.15 15.82
N GLY A 13 -2.08 -13.46 15.94
CA GLY A 13 -0.73 -14.04 15.85
C GLY A 13 -0.08 -13.76 14.49
N PHE A 14 -0.83 -13.95 13.40
CA PHE A 14 -0.32 -13.64 12.06
C PHE A 14 -0.13 -12.14 11.84
N LEU A 15 -1.05 -11.27 12.29
CA LEU A 15 -0.90 -9.81 12.17
C LEU A 15 0.40 -9.32 12.85
N PHE A 16 0.67 -9.82 14.06
CA PHE A 16 1.91 -9.51 14.76
C PHE A 16 3.15 -10.07 14.05
N ALA A 17 3.09 -11.33 13.61
CA ALA A 17 4.20 -11.95 12.88
C ALA A 17 4.50 -11.21 11.57
N ALA A 18 3.47 -10.80 10.82
CA ALA A 18 3.62 -10.02 9.60
C ALA A 18 4.33 -8.69 9.89
N ALA A 19 3.90 -7.94 10.91
CA ALA A 19 4.55 -6.71 11.34
C ALA A 19 6.02 -6.91 11.73
N ALA A 20 6.31 -7.93 12.55
CA ALA A 20 7.65 -8.21 13.05
C ALA A 20 8.60 -8.65 11.93
N VAL A 21 8.16 -9.55 11.06
CA VAL A 21 8.94 -10.05 9.93
C VAL A 21 9.22 -8.93 8.93
N THR A 22 8.24 -8.10 8.60
CA THR A 22 8.41 -7.01 7.65
C THR A 22 9.30 -5.88 8.20
N ALA A 23 9.23 -5.58 9.50
CA ALA A 23 10.17 -4.69 10.15
C ALA A 23 11.62 -5.24 10.14
N TYR A 24 11.76 -6.55 10.37
CA TYR A 24 13.04 -7.24 10.28
C TYR A 24 13.62 -7.18 8.85
N THR A 25 12.83 -7.51 7.82
CA THR A 25 13.30 -7.48 6.43
C THR A 25 13.57 -6.08 5.91
N ALA A 26 12.88 -5.05 6.43
CA ALA A 26 13.23 -3.65 6.17
C ALA A 26 14.64 -3.32 6.69
N SER A 27 15.01 -3.87 7.85
CA SER A 27 16.37 -3.72 8.42
C SER A 27 17.43 -4.50 7.64
N LEU A 28 17.08 -5.69 7.13
CA LEU A 28 17.97 -6.44 6.23
C LEU A 28 18.22 -5.69 4.94
N LEU A 29 17.18 -5.06 4.40
CA LEU A 29 17.27 -4.30 3.15
C LEU A 29 18.29 -3.18 3.27
N THR A 30 18.30 -2.42 4.36
CA THR A 30 19.32 -1.38 4.58
C THR A 30 20.73 -1.92 4.69
N ARG A 31 20.92 -3.09 5.35
CA ARG A 31 22.24 -3.74 5.37
C ARG A 31 22.73 -4.08 3.96
N CYS A 32 21.84 -4.54 3.09
CA CYS A 32 22.18 -4.79 1.69
C CYS A 32 22.51 -3.50 0.93
N MET A 33 21.86 -2.38 1.25
CA MET A 33 22.15 -1.10 0.61
C MET A 33 23.49 -0.50 1.04
N ASP A 34 23.91 -0.77 2.28
CA ASP A 34 25.19 -0.27 2.80
C ASP A 34 26.41 -0.91 2.12
N LEU A 35 26.22 -1.98 1.32
CA LEU A 35 27.29 -2.61 0.54
C LEU A 35 27.87 -1.70 -0.54
N ASP A 36 27.03 -0.92 -1.20
CA ASP A 36 27.46 -0.05 -2.29
C ASP A 36 26.59 1.22 -2.32
N PRO A 37 27.21 2.41 -2.16
CA PRO A 37 26.51 3.70 -2.25
C PRO A 37 25.73 3.93 -3.56
N SER A 38 26.10 3.26 -4.65
CA SER A 38 25.43 3.36 -5.95
C SER A 38 24.07 2.65 -5.99
N LEU A 39 23.78 1.76 -5.04
CA LEU A 39 22.51 1.04 -4.95
C LEU A 39 21.43 1.96 -4.40
N ILE A 40 20.67 2.58 -5.30
CA ILE A 40 19.62 3.55 -4.93
C ILE A 40 18.27 2.85 -4.80
N THR A 41 17.94 1.98 -5.75
CA THR A 41 16.62 1.34 -5.82
C THR A 41 16.66 -0.11 -5.38
N PHE A 42 15.51 -0.64 -4.99
CA PHE A 42 15.36 -2.07 -4.74
C PHE A 42 15.62 -2.91 -6.00
N SER A 43 15.30 -2.39 -7.19
CA SER A 43 15.59 -3.08 -8.45
C SER A 43 17.10 -3.23 -8.69
N ASP A 44 17.91 -2.29 -8.19
CA ASP A 44 19.37 -2.38 -8.25
C ASP A 44 19.89 -3.48 -7.31
N LEU A 45 19.27 -3.64 -6.13
CA LEU A 45 19.54 -4.78 -5.23
C LEU A 45 19.23 -6.13 -5.89
N ALA A 46 18.14 -6.21 -6.65
CA ALA A 46 17.81 -7.40 -7.43
C ALA A 46 18.85 -7.65 -8.54
N PHE A 47 19.32 -6.59 -9.19
CA PHE A 47 20.34 -6.67 -10.24
C PHE A 47 21.68 -7.20 -9.71
N ILE A 48 22.22 -6.64 -8.62
CA ILE A 48 23.48 -7.10 -8.04
C ILE A 48 23.38 -8.52 -7.47
N SER A 49 22.22 -8.91 -6.96
CA SER A 49 22.02 -10.24 -6.38
C SER A 49 21.86 -11.33 -7.45
N PHE A 50 21.07 -11.07 -8.49
CA PHE A 50 20.58 -12.11 -9.42
C PHE A 50 20.58 -11.70 -10.91
N GLY A 51 21.11 -10.52 -11.26
CA GLY A 51 21.29 -10.05 -12.64
C GLY A 51 20.08 -9.37 -13.28
N SER A 52 20.19 -9.05 -14.57
CA SER A 52 19.22 -8.23 -15.31
C SER A 52 17.80 -8.79 -15.32
N LYS A 53 17.62 -10.11 -15.40
CA LYS A 53 16.29 -10.73 -15.39
C LYS A 53 15.56 -10.48 -14.06
N ALA A 54 16.28 -10.55 -12.94
CA ALA A 54 15.72 -10.28 -11.62
C ALA A 54 15.36 -8.81 -11.43
N ARG A 55 16.16 -7.89 -11.99
CA ARG A 55 15.84 -6.46 -12.03
C ARG A 55 14.48 -6.23 -12.70
N VAL A 56 14.28 -6.79 -13.90
CA VAL A 56 13.02 -6.65 -14.65
C VAL A 56 11.85 -7.26 -13.89
N ALA A 57 12.01 -8.49 -13.39
CA ALA A 57 10.96 -9.18 -12.63
C ALA A 57 10.53 -8.38 -11.39
N THR A 58 11.49 -7.82 -10.65
CA THR A 58 11.23 -7.01 -9.45
C THR A 58 10.50 -5.71 -9.80
N SER A 59 10.92 -5.02 -10.87
CA SER A 59 10.22 -3.81 -11.34
C SER A 59 8.77 -4.08 -11.75
N ILE A 60 8.48 -5.26 -12.35
CA ILE A 60 7.11 -5.67 -12.68
C ILE A 60 6.31 -5.91 -11.39
N LEU A 61 6.83 -6.69 -10.45
CA LEU A 61 6.15 -6.96 -9.17
C LEU A 61 5.81 -5.67 -8.43
N PHE A 62 6.71 -4.70 -8.45
CA PHE A 62 6.54 -3.40 -7.80
C PHE A 62 5.45 -2.57 -8.46
N THR A 63 5.46 -2.54 -9.79
CA THR A 63 4.44 -1.84 -10.56
C THR A 63 3.07 -2.44 -10.26
N LEU A 64 2.97 -3.77 -10.17
CA LEU A 64 1.74 -4.46 -9.79
C LEU A 64 1.31 -4.15 -8.34
N GLU A 65 2.24 -4.07 -7.38
CA GLU A 65 1.95 -3.75 -5.98
C GLU A 65 1.33 -2.35 -5.86
N LEU A 66 2.02 -1.36 -6.43
CA LEU A 66 1.56 0.04 -6.41
C LEU A 66 0.26 0.23 -7.19
N LEU A 67 0.09 -0.49 -8.31
CA LEU A 67 -1.13 -0.50 -9.09
C LEU A 67 -2.31 -1.03 -8.27
N ALA A 68 -2.15 -2.20 -7.64
CA ALA A 68 -3.19 -2.82 -6.81
C ALA A 68 -3.59 -1.90 -5.65
N ALA A 69 -2.62 -1.27 -4.99
CA ALA A 69 -2.88 -0.30 -3.93
C ALA A 69 -3.68 0.92 -4.43
N CYS A 70 -3.32 1.50 -5.58
CA CYS A 70 -4.06 2.62 -6.16
C CYS A 70 -5.49 2.25 -6.56
N VAL A 71 -5.68 1.08 -7.18
CA VAL A 71 -7.01 0.57 -7.55
C VAL A 71 -7.88 0.34 -6.31
N ALA A 72 -7.34 -0.30 -5.27
CA ALA A 72 -8.06 -0.54 -4.03
C ALA A 72 -8.54 0.77 -3.38
N LEU A 73 -7.70 1.82 -3.40
CA LEU A 73 -8.07 3.14 -2.88
C LEU A 73 -9.18 3.83 -3.68
N ILE A 74 -9.22 3.67 -5.01
CA ILE A 74 -10.33 4.19 -5.84
C ILE A 74 -11.64 3.45 -5.51
N VAL A 75 -11.59 2.13 -5.35
CA VAL A 75 -12.77 1.33 -4.96
C VAL A 75 -13.27 1.75 -3.58
N LEU A 76 -12.37 1.83 -2.59
CA LEU A 76 -12.70 2.27 -1.23
C LEU A 76 -13.32 3.66 -1.19
N PHE A 77 -12.80 4.60 -1.99
CA PHE A 77 -13.38 5.93 -2.16
C PHE A 77 -14.82 5.83 -2.64
N ALA A 78 -15.04 5.17 -3.79
CA ALA A 78 -16.32 5.14 -4.45
C ALA A 78 -17.40 4.47 -3.60
N ASP A 79 -17.09 3.32 -3.01
CA ASP A 79 -18.03 2.57 -2.17
C ASP A 79 -18.41 3.36 -0.91
N SER A 80 -17.46 4.10 -0.32
CA SER A 80 -17.74 4.91 0.88
C SER A 80 -18.58 6.15 0.59
N LEU A 81 -18.35 6.80 -0.56
CA LEU A 81 -19.09 7.99 -0.97
C LEU A 81 -20.51 7.64 -1.46
N ASP A 82 -20.69 6.51 -2.14
CA ASP A 82 -22.01 5.99 -2.54
C ASP A 82 -22.90 5.70 -1.32
N LEU A 83 -22.33 5.06 -0.29
CA LEU A 83 -23.04 4.78 0.96
C LEU A 83 -23.39 6.05 1.76
N LEU A 84 -22.57 7.09 1.68
CA LEU A 84 -22.84 8.36 2.37
C LEU A 84 -23.89 9.22 1.63
N PHE A 85 -23.84 9.22 0.31
CA PHE A 85 -24.66 10.06 -0.56
C PHE A 85 -25.50 9.22 -1.52
N PRO A 86 -26.43 8.39 -1.00
CA PRO A 86 -27.20 7.47 -1.83
C PRO A 86 -28.04 8.26 -2.84
N GLY A 87 -27.96 7.85 -4.11
CA GLY A 87 -28.76 8.44 -5.20
C GLY A 87 -28.19 9.72 -5.83
N ILE A 88 -27.05 10.26 -5.35
CA ILE A 88 -26.40 11.41 -6.01
C ILE A 88 -25.63 10.95 -7.27
N LEU A 89 -24.75 9.96 -7.09
CA LEU A 89 -23.98 9.33 -8.16
C LEU A 89 -23.98 7.82 -7.92
N SER A 90 -23.96 7.02 -8.98
CA SER A 90 -23.66 5.59 -8.90
C SER A 90 -22.21 5.35 -8.50
N VAL A 91 -21.91 4.16 -7.94
CA VAL A 91 -20.54 3.71 -7.62
C VAL A 91 -19.56 3.95 -8.78
N THR A 92 -19.94 3.62 -10.02
CA THR A 92 -19.09 3.85 -11.20
C THR A 92 -18.83 5.34 -11.45
N GLN A 93 -19.84 6.19 -11.28
CA GLN A 93 -19.68 7.64 -11.41
C GLN A 93 -18.80 8.22 -10.29
N TRP A 94 -18.87 7.69 -9.06
CA TRP A 94 -17.94 8.06 -7.99
C TRP A 94 -16.50 7.67 -8.29
N LYS A 95 -16.25 6.50 -8.93
CA LYS A 95 -14.91 6.12 -9.41
C LYS A 95 -14.39 7.11 -10.45
N VAL A 96 -15.24 7.50 -11.41
CA VAL A 96 -14.90 8.51 -12.42
C VAL A 96 -14.61 9.86 -11.76
N ALA A 97 -15.44 10.31 -10.81
CA ALA A 97 -15.23 11.55 -10.07
C ALA A 97 -13.89 11.54 -9.31
N CYS A 98 -13.55 10.43 -8.65
CA CYS A 98 -12.26 10.25 -7.99
C CYS A 98 -11.10 10.42 -8.97
N ALA A 99 -11.15 9.74 -10.12
CA ALA A 99 -10.13 9.86 -11.16
C ALA A 99 -9.98 11.29 -11.70
N LEU A 100 -11.10 12.01 -11.90
CA LEU A 100 -11.09 13.41 -12.34
C LEU A 100 -10.46 14.34 -11.30
N ILE A 101 -10.70 14.11 -10.00
CA ILE A 101 -10.07 14.88 -8.91
C ILE A 101 -8.56 14.56 -8.84
N LEU A 102 -8.15 13.32 -9.11
CA LEU A 102 -6.75 12.91 -9.08
C LEU A 102 -5.92 13.48 -10.23
N LEU A 103 -6.53 13.77 -11.39
CA LEU A 103 -5.85 14.36 -12.55
C LEU A 103 -5.03 15.61 -12.19
N PRO A 104 -5.61 16.70 -11.64
CA PRO A 104 -4.85 17.89 -11.28
C PRO A 104 -3.82 17.60 -10.16
N LEU A 105 -4.13 16.70 -9.22
CA LEU A 105 -3.22 16.34 -8.12
C LEU A 105 -1.93 15.68 -8.61
N HIS A 106 -1.98 14.90 -9.70
CA HIS A 106 -0.79 14.32 -10.34
C HIS A 106 0.14 15.34 -10.99
N PHE A 107 -0.31 16.58 -11.21
CA PHE A 107 0.53 17.66 -11.72
C PHE A 107 1.20 18.49 -10.62
N MET A 108 0.80 18.28 -9.35
CA MET A 108 1.36 19.03 -8.22
C MET A 108 2.82 18.65 -7.92
N PRO A 109 3.64 19.61 -7.45
CA PRO A 109 5.02 19.34 -7.02
C PRO A 109 5.05 18.44 -5.78
N LEU A 110 6.10 17.61 -5.70
CA LEU A 110 6.28 16.61 -4.63
C LEU A 110 6.31 17.22 -3.22
N SER A 111 6.76 18.47 -3.08
CA SER A 111 6.77 19.17 -1.79
C SER A 111 5.36 19.32 -1.20
N LEU A 112 4.36 19.66 -2.03
CA LEU A 112 2.96 19.74 -1.61
C LEU A 112 2.37 18.37 -1.31
N LEU A 113 2.77 17.34 -2.08
CA LEU A 113 2.33 15.96 -1.85
C LEU A 113 2.93 15.36 -0.57
N SER A 114 4.11 15.80 -0.14
CA SER A 114 4.69 15.39 1.14
C SER A 114 3.88 15.92 2.32
N TYR A 115 3.43 17.18 2.28
CA TYR A 115 2.55 17.73 3.32
C TYR A 115 1.18 17.06 3.32
N SER A 116 0.63 16.72 2.14
CA SER A 116 -0.65 16.01 2.05
C SER A 116 -0.57 14.59 2.63
N SER A 117 0.60 13.94 2.64
CA SER A 117 0.80 12.64 3.30
C SER A 117 0.54 12.68 4.81
N ILE A 118 0.93 13.78 5.49
CA ILE A 118 0.66 13.97 6.93
C ILE A 118 -0.84 14.04 7.17
N VAL A 119 -1.58 14.75 6.31
CA VAL A 119 -3.05 14.80 6.37
C VAL A 119 -3.63 13.40 6.20
N GLY A 120 -3.11 12.60 5.27
CA GLY A 120 -3.54 11.20 5.11
C GLY A 120 -3.29 10.32 6.34
N ILE A 121 -2.15 10.48 7.02
CA ILE A 121 -1.85 9.75 8.27
C ILE A 121 -2.81 10.19 9.39
N PHE A 122 -3.03 11.50 9.53
CA PHE A 122 -3.97 12.05 10.49
C PHE A 122 -5.40 11.55 10.25
N SER A 123 -5.86 11.54 9.00
CA SER A 123 -7.15 10.97 8.60
C SER A 123 -7.28 9.50 9.01
N CYS A 124 -6.25 8.69 8.78
CA CYS A 124 -6.24 7.28 9.18
C CYS A 124 -6.39 7.14 10.70
N PHE A 125 -5.58 7.86 11.48
CA PHE A 125 -5.66 7.87 12.94
C PHE A 125 -7.06 8.27 13.44
N CYS A 126 -7.64 9.33 12.87
CA CYS A 126 -8.98 9.78 13.22
C CYS A 126 -10.07 8.76 12.88
N ILE A 127 -9.95 8.03 11.77
CA ILE A 127 -10.90 6.94 11.45
C ILE A 127 -10.86 5.87 12.54
N VAL A 128 -9.67 5.45 12.98
CA VAL A 128 -9.54 4.47 14.07
C VAL A 128 -10.22 4.98 15.34
N LEU A 129 -9.98 6.24 15.73
CA LEU A 129 -10.65 6.84 16.88
C LEU A 129 -12.17 6.87 16.71
N ILE A 130 -12.68 7.26 15.54
CA ILE A 130 -14.11 7.31 15.27
C ILE A 130 -14.74 5.92 15.35
N VAL A 131 -14.08 4.88 14.83
CA VAL A 131 -14.55 3.48 14.94
C VAL A 131 -14.69 3.08 16.41
N VAL A 132 -13.66 3.33 17.23
CA VAL A 132 -13.68 3.00 18.66
C VAL A 132 -14.74 3.80 19.40
N ILE A 133 -14.83 5.11 19.17
CA ILE A 133 -15.83 5.99 19.80
C ILE A 133 -17.26 5.54 19.42
N ASN A 134 -17.51 5.27 18.14
CA ASN A 134 -18.81 4.77 17.69
C ASN A 134 -19.18 3.45 18.40
N GLY A 135 -18.22 2.53 18.50
CA GLY A 135 -18.40 1.27 19.23
C GLY A 135 -18.70 1.45 20.72
N LEU A 136 -18.07 2.42 21.38
CA LEU A 136 -18.31 2.73 22.80
C LEU A 136 -19.62 3.51 23.04
N ILE A 137 -20.09 4.28 22.06
CA ILE A 137 -21.36 5.04 22.16
C ILE A 137 -22.56 4.12 21.98
N LYS A 138 -22.48 3.15 21.07
CA LYS A 138 -23.62 2.29 20.75
C LYS A 138 -23.84 1.26 21.87
N PRO A 139 -25.01 1.22 22.53
CA PRO A 139 -25.24 0.31 23.65
C PRO A 139 -25.39 -1.15 23.22
N ASP A 140 -26.18 -1.40 22.17
CA ASP A 140 -26.59 -2.76 21.79
C ASP A 140 -25.90 -3.23 20.50
N SER A 141 -25.74 -4.54 20.35
CA SER A 141 -25.29 -5.16 19.09
C SER A 141 -26.34 -4.99 17.96
N PRO A 142 -25.95 -5.04 16.67
CA PRO A 142 -24.60 -5.04 16.14
C PRO A 142 -23.98 -3.63 16.19
N GLY A 143 -22.67 -3.55 16.20
CA GLY A 143 -21.92 -2.28 16.18
C GLY A 143 -21.49 -1.75 17.55
N SER A 144 -21.64 -2.53 18.62
CA SER A 144 -21.29 -2.12 19.98
C SER A 144 -20.00 -2.80 20.47
N LEU A 145 -19.18 -2.04 21.19
CA LEU A 145 -18.06 -2.56 22.00
C LEU A 145 -18.48 -2.84 23.45
N ILE A 146 -19.63 -2.30 23.89
CA ILE A 146 -20.19 -2.56 25.23
C ILE A 146 -20.87 -3.93 25.24
N GLN A 147 -21.61 -4.25 24.19
CA GLN A 147 -22.18 -5.56 23.93
C GLN A 147 -21.55 -6.15 22.66
N PRO A 148 -20.38 -6.80 22.76
CA PRO A 148 -19.70 -7.38 21.62
C PRO A 148 -20.53 -8.46 20.93
N ALA A 149 -20.36 -8.55 19.62
CA ALA A 149 -20.87 -9.65 18.80
C ALA A 149 -20.19 -10.98 19.15
N ALA A 150 -20.78 -12.08 18.71
CA ALA A 150 -20.16 -13.40 18.82
C ALA A 150 -18.84 -13.44 18.01
N THR A 151 -17.79 -13.98 18.60
CA THR A 151 -16.47 -14.13 17.97
C THR A 151 -15.84 -15.47 18.35
N TYR A 152 -14.85 -15.92 17.57
CA TYR A 152 -14.29 -17.27 17.68
C TYR A 152 -12.77 -17.24 17.84
N LEU A 153 -12.24 -18.10 18.71
CA LEU A 153 -10.80 -18.22 18.94
C LEU A 153 -10.05 -18.72 17.70
N PHE A 154 -10.67 -19.63 16.96
CA PHE A 154 -10.15 -20.26 15.74
C PHE A 154 -11.12 -20.04 14.56
N PRO A 155 -10.68 -20.24 13.31
CA PRO A 155 -11.57 -20.15 12.16
C PRO A 155 -12.76 -21.09 12.31
N ALA A 156 -13.99 -20.59 12.13
CA ALA A 156 -15.18 -21.45 12.03
C ALA A 156 -15.08 -22.37 10.79
N ASN A 157 -14.45 -21.89 9.73
CA ASN A 157 -14.12 -22.65 8.54
C ASN A 157 -12.63 -22.47 8.17
N TRP A 158 -11.84 -23.52 8.35
CA TRP A 158 -10.40 -23.53 8.07
C TRP A 158 -10.03 -23.25 6.61
N LEU A 159 -10.95 -23.43 5.66
CA LEU A 159 -10.75 -23.05 4.25
C LEU A 159 -10.67 -21.52 4.07
N THR A 160 -11.15 -20.73 5.02
CA THR A 160 -11.07 -19.27 4.96
C THR A 160 -9.72 -18.72 5.46
N LEU A 161 -8.97 -19.51 6.24
CA LEU A 161 -7.71 -19.08 6.84
C LEU A 161 -6.69 -18.60 5.79
N PRO A 162 -6.47 -19.29 4.64
CA PRO A 162 -5.53 -18.80 3.64
C PRO A 162 -5.86 -17.42 3.04
N LEU A 163 -7.15 -17.07 2.90
CA LEU A 163 -7.57 -15.74 2.46
C LEU A 163 -7.15 -14.66 3.47
N SER A 164 -7.17 -15.00 4.76
CA SER A 164 -6.78 -14.07 5.82
C SER A 164 -5.32 -13.64 5.72
N PHE A 165 -4.42 -14.51 5.25
CA PHE A 165 -3.00 -14.19 5.16
C PHE A 165 -2.74 -13.02 4.21
N GLY A 166 -3.37 -13.01 3.04
CA GLY A 166 -3.28 -11.88 2.12
C GLY A 166 -3.85 -10.61 2.72
N LEU A 167 -5.05 -10.67 3.29
CA LEU A 167 -5.70 -9.51 3.92
C LEU A 167 -4.86 -8.91 5.06
N LEU A 168 -4.31 -9.76 5.93
CA LEU A 168 -3.52 -9.34 7.10
C LEU A 168 -2.07 -8.98 6.75
N MET A 169 -1.54 -9.46 5.61
CA MET A 169 -0.22 -9.09 5.09
C MET A 169 -0.27 -7.74 4.34
N SER A 170 -1.41 -7.42 3.72
CA SER A 170 -1.57 -6.24 2.87
C SER A 170 -1.21 -4.88 3.49
N PRO A 171 -1.41 -4.61 4.81
CA PRO A 171 -1.01 -3.33 5.40
C PRO A 171 0.50 -3.14 5.49
N TRP A 172 1.27 -4.23 5.40
CA TRP A 172 2.72 -4.26 5.57
C TRP A 172 3.50 -4.10 4.25
N GLY A 173 2.79 -3.75 3.16
CA GLY A 173 3.41 -3.38 1.88
C GLY A 173 4.20 -2.08 1.96
N GLY A 174 5.23 -1.93 1.11
CA GLY A 174 6.02 -0.69 1.03
C GLY A 174 7.53 -0.86 0.89
N HIS A 175 8.08 -2.08 0.99
CA HIS A 175 9.52 -2.31 0.85
C HIS A 175 10.08 -1.86 -0.50
N SER A 176 9.24 -1.80 -1.52
CA SER A 176 9.60 -1.31 -2.85
C SER A 176 10.10 0.13 -2.87
N VAL A 177 9.67 0.97 -1.92
CA VAL A 177 10.09 2.38 -1.82
C VAL A 177 11.13 2.63 -0.73
N PHE A 178 11.34 1.68 0.19
CA PHE A 178 12.24 1.84 1.32
C PHE A 178 13.68 2.19 0.94
N PRO A 179 14.28 1.61 -0.13
CA PRO A 179 15.61 2.01 -0.55
C PRO A 179 15.74 3.47 -0.93
N ASN A 180 14.79 3.98 -1.73
CA ASN A 180 14.78 5.38 -2.11
C ASN A 180 14.62 6.27 -0.86
N ILE A 181 13.71 5.91 0.06
CA ILE A 181 13.54 6.63 1.32
C ILE A 181 14.85 6.65 2.11
N TYR A 182 15.53 5.52 2.26
CA TYR A 182 16.79 5.41 2.99
C TYR A 182 17.87 6.32 2.40
N ARG A 183 18.00 6.37 1.07
CA ARG A 183 18.96 7.24 0.37
C ARG A 183 18.60 8.72 0.44
N ASP A 184 17.31 9.03 0.42
CA ASP A 184 16.80 10.40 0.47
C ASP A 184 16.78 10.97 1.91
N MET A 185 16.97 10.14 2.94
CA MET A 185 17.06 10.60 4.32
C MET A 185 18.28 11.48 4.53
N ARG A 186 18.05 12.71 5.02
CA ARG A 186 19.12 13.61 5.48
C ARG A 186 20.00 12.97 6.56
N HIS A 187 19.44 12.06 7.36
CA HIS A 187 20.13 11.37 8.45
C HIS A 187 19.89 9.85 8.36
N PRO A 188 20.57 9.12 7.44
CA PRO A 188 20.30 7.70 7.18
C PRO A 188 20.46 6.79 8.41
N TYR A 189 21.37 7.13 9.33
CA TYR A 189 21.57 6.41 10.59
C TYR A 189 20.31 6.35 11.49
N LYS A 190 19.32 7.23 11.27
CA LYS A 190 18.03 7.21 11.98
C LYS A 190 17.00 6.25 11.36
N TYR A 191 17.32 5.59 10.25
CA TYR A 191 16.38 4.72 9.53
C TYR A 191 15.83 3.60 10.43
N GLY A 192 16.68 2.93 11.21
CA GLY A 192 16.23 1.88 12.12
C GLY A 192 15.21 2.39 13.16
N GLN A 193 15.40 3.61 13.66
CA GLN A 193 14.42 4.25 14.55
C GLN A 193 13.12 4.59 13.81
N ALA A 194 13.22 5.09 12.57
CA ALA A 194 12.05 5.41 11.74
C ALA A 194 11.21 4.15 11.44
N VAL A 195 11.86 3.03 11.10
CA VAL A 195 11.20 1.72 10.93
C VAL A 195 10.52 1.30 12.22
N LYS A 196 11.24 1.30 13.35
CA LYS A 196 10.67 0.90 14.65
C LYS A 196 9.41 1.69 15.00
N VAL A 197 9.46 3.02 14.89
CA VAL A 197 8.31 3.89 15.18
C VAL A 197 7.16 3.63 14.22
N THR A 198 7.44 3.58 12.91
CA THR A 198 6.40 3.39 11.89
C THR A 198 5.69 2.05 12.05
N PHE A 199 6.43 0.93 12.13
CA PHE A 199 5.82 -0.39 12.24
C PHE A 199 5.07 -0.58 13.57
N THR A 200 5.59 -0.02 14.67
CA THR A 200 4.90 -0.07 15.97
C THR A 200 3.58 0.70 15.91
N PHE A 201 3.61 1.92 15.38
CA PHE A 201 2.42 2.76 15.26
C PHE A 201 1.37 2.13 14.35
N THR A 202 1.78 1.66 13.16
CA THR A 202 0.88 0.98 12.21
C THR A 202 0.27 -0.28 12.82
N TYR A 203 1.06 -1.10 13.53
CA TYR A 203 0.55 -2.29 14.21
C TYR A 203 -0.58 -1.97 15.18
N PHE A 204 -0.42 -0.95 16.02
CA PHE A 204 -1.46 -0.59 16.97
C PHE A 204 -2.72 -0.06 16.29
N LEU A 205 -2.61 0.69 15.19
CA LEU A 205 -3.78 1.14 14.43
C LEU A 205 -4.52 -0.01 13.77
N ASP A 206 -3.79 -0.92 13.12
CA ASP A 206 -4.36 -2.09 12.45
C ASP A 206 -4.99 -3.04 13.47
N ALA A 207 -4.29 -3.33 14.57
CA ALA A 207 -4.80 -4.15 15.66
C ALA A 207 -6.04 -3.52 16.29
N ALA A 208 -6.01 -2.23 16.64
CA ALA A 208 -7.16 -1.54 17.24
C ALA A 208 -8.39 -1.60 16.32
N THR A 209 -8.20 -1.34 15.01
CA THR A 209 -9.29 -1.41 14.02
C THR A 209 -9.80 -2.83 13.84
N ALA A 210 -8.90 -3.82 13.79
CA ALA A 210 -9.26 -5.23 13.61
C ALA A 210 -10.02 -5.78 14.83
N VAL A 211 -9.53 -5.50 16.03
CA VAL A 211 -10.17 -5.86 17.31
C VAL A 211 -11.52 -5.18 17.44
N ALA A 212 -11.58 -3.86 17.24
CA ALA A 212 -12.84 -3.13 17.33
C ALA A 212 -13.85 -3.65 16.30
N GLY A 213 -13.43 -3.84 15.04
CA GLY A 213 -14.31 -4.29 13.98
C GLY A 213 -14.91 -5.67 14.22
N VAL A 214 -14.11 -6.65 14.67
CA VAL A 214 -14.62 -8.00 14.95
C VAL A 214 -15.47 -8.04 16.22
N LEU A 215 -15.15 -7.26 17.25
CA LEU A 215 -16.01 -7.16 18.44
C LEU A 215 -17.33 -6.46 18.13
N MET A 216 -17.32 -5.43 17.28
CA MET A 216 -18.54 -4.69 16.92
C MET A 216 -19.48 -5.52 16.03
N PHE A 217 -18.95 -6.26 15.06
CA PHE A 217 -19.80 -6.87 14.01
C PHE A 217 -19.66 -8.39 13.87
N GLY A 218 -18.68 -9.05 14.49
CA GLY A 218 -18.55 -10.52 14.46
C GLY A 218 -18.55 -11.09 13.03
N ASP A 219 -19.51 -11.98 12.76
CA ASP A 219 -19.72 -12.59 11.44
C ASP A 219 -20.25 -11.60 10.38
N ASP A 220 -20.82 -10.47 10.79
CA ASP A 220 -21.36 -9.44 9.88
C ASP A 220 -20.33 -8.40 9.42
N VAL A 221 -19.05 -8.56 9.79
CA VAL A 221 -17.98 -7.69 9.28
C VAL A 221 -17.98 -7.72 7.75
N LYS A 222 -18.02 -6.53 7.13
CA LYS A 222 -17.90 -6.30 5.69
C LYS A 222 -16.45 -6.07 5.29
N ASP A 223 -16.21 -6.03 3.98
CA ASP A 223 -14.88 -5.82 3.38
C ASP A 223 -14.16 -4.56 3.92
N ALA A 224 -14.92 -3.50 4.23
CA ALA A 224 -14.47 -2.33 4.96
C ALA A 224 -15.35 -2.06 6.19
N ILE A 225 -14.73 -1.87 7.35
CA ILE A 225 -15.44 -1.58 8.62
C ILE A 225 -16.26 -0.28 8.54
N THR A 226 -15.83 0.65 7.71
CA THR A 226 -16.51 1.92 7.45
C THR A 226 -17.87 1.68 6.81
N SER A 227 -17.99 0.68 5.93
CA SER A 227 -19.27 0.25 5.34
C SER A 227 -20.21 -0.31 6.41
N ASN A 228 -19.70 -1.11 7.36
CA ASN A 228 -20.51 -1.56 8.49
C ASN A 228 -21.08 -0.39 9.29
N ILE A 229 -20.25 0.61 9.62
CA ILE A 229 -20.68 1.80 10.36
C ILE A 229 -21.70 2.62 9.56
N LEU A 230 -21.48 2.83 8.26
CA LEU A 230 -22.37 3.63 7.42
C LEU A 230 -23.76 2.99 7.21
N THR A 231 -23.82 1.66 7.24
CA THR A 231 -25.06 0.91 7.00
C THR A 231 -25.79 0.51 8.28
N THR A 232 -25.17 0.67 9.44
CA THR A 232 -25.77 0.34 10.73
C THR A 232 -26.37 1.60 11.35
N PRO A 233 -27.67 1.61 11.71
CA PRO A 233 -28.30 2.75 12.36
C PRO A 233 -27.81 2.93 13.81
N GLY A 234 -27.95 4.16 14.32
CA GLY A 234 -27.70 4.47 15.74
C GLY A 234 -26.37 5.19 16.04
N TYR A 235 -25.52 5.43 15.04
CA TYR A 235 -24.31 6.24 15.23
C TYR A 235 -24.56 7.74 15.11
N PRO A 236 -23.81 8.59 15.84
CA PRO A 236 -23.89 10.04 15.71
C PRO A 236 -23.55 10.50 14.29
N ARG A 237 -24.47 11.25 13.66
CA ARG A 237 -24.33 11.74 12.27
C ARG A 237 -23.03 12.52 12.05
N ALA A 238 -22.59 13.29 13.04
CA ALA A 238 -21.35 14.06 12.97
C ALA A 238 -20.11 13.16 12.83
N LEU A 239 -20.04 12.06 13.58
CA LEU A 239 -18.94 11.10 13.49
C LEU A 239 -18.96 10.35 12.16
N THR A 240 -20.14 9.95 11.69
CA THR A 240 -20.30 9.31 10.37
C THR A 240 -19.83 10.23 9.24
N PHE A 241 -20.24 11.50 9.25
CA PHE A 241 -19.79 12.49 8.26
C PHE A 241 -18.28 12.72 8.31
N LEU A 242 -17.72 12.87 9.52
CA LEU A 242 -16.29 13.08 9.71
C LEU A 242 -15.47 11.88 9.24
N MET A 243 -15.93 10.66 9.52
CA MET A 243 -15.30 9.43 9.05
C MET A 243 -15.25 9.40 7.52
N CYS A 244 -16.36 9.70 6.85
CA CYS A 244 -16.39 9.76 5.39
C CYS A 244 -15.49 10.85 4.79
N ALA A 245 -15.42 12.03 5.43
CA ALA A 245 -14.49 13.07 5.00
C ALA A 245 -13.04 12.56 5.06
N PHE A 246 -12.63 11.91 6.15
CA PHE A 246 -11.30 11.32 6.28
C PHE A 246 -11.05 10.17 5.29
N ILE A 247 -12.04 9.30 5.06
CA ILE A 247 -11.94 8.24 4.04
C ILE A 247 -11.77 8.84 2.65
N GLY A 248 -12.49 9.91 2.31
CA GLY A 248 -12.35 10.59 1.03
C GLY A 248 -10.96 11.21 0.85
N ILE A 249 -10.36 11.73 1.92
CA ILE A 249 -9.03 12.35 1.92
C ILE A 249 -7.91 11.31 1.68
N ILE A 250 -8.04 10.08 2.19
CA ILE A 250 -6.96 9.07 2.10
C ILE A 250 -6.57 8.74 0.65
N PRO A 251 -7.49 8.33 -0.25
CA PRO A 251 -7.18 8.07 -1.66
C PRO A 251 -6.56 9.29 -2.36
N LEU A 252 -7.08 10.48 -2.10
CA LEU A 252 -6.60 11.72 -2.72
C LEU A 252 -5.18 12.10 -2.30
N THR A 253 -4.78 11.73 -1.07
CA THR A 253 -3.42 12.00 -0.56
C THR A 253 -2.43 10.88 -0.89
N LYS A 254 -2.88 9.62 -0.96
CA LYS A 254 -2.01 8.44 -1.13
C LYS A 254 -1.81 8.04 -2.59
N ILE A 255 -2.84 8.11 -3.44
CA ILE A 255 -2.72 7.70 -4.85
C ILE A 255 -1.62 8.48 -5.58
N PRO A 256 -1.51 9.81 -5.47
CA PRO A 256 -0.44 10.55 -6.15
C PRO A 256 0.98 10.11 -5.76
N LEU A 257 1.17 9.72 -4.49
CA LEU A 257 2.45 9.24 -3.98
C LEU A 257 2.77 7.83 -4.51
N ASN A 258 1.79 6.93 -4.48
CA ASN A 258 1.95 5.55 -4.95
C ASN A 258 2.03 5.45 -6.49
N ALA A 259 1.39 6.36 -7.21
CA ALA A 259 1.45 6.42 -8.67
C ALA A 259 2.79 6.95 -9.18
N ARG A 260 3.54 7.69 -8.35
CA ARG A 260 4.76 8.38 -8.78
C ARG A 260 5.83 7.41 -9.32
N PRO A 261 6.18 6.30 -8.63
CA PRO A 261 7.14 5.34 -9.18
C PRO A 261 6.66 4.73 -10.49
N ILE A 262 5.36 4.43 -10.63
CA ILE A 262 4.77 3.90 -11.87
C ILE A 262 4.96 4.89 -13.03
N ILE A 263 4.62 6.17 -12.80
CA ILE A 263 4.78 7.25 -13.79
C ILE A 263 6.25 7.36 -14.20
N THR A 264 7.17 7.36 -13.23
CA THR A 264 8.62 7.42 -13.52
C THR A 264 9.09 6.21 -14.32
N THR A 265 8.65 5.00 -14.00
CA THR A 265 8.95 3.80 -14.80
C THR A 265 8.44 3.94 -16.23
N LEU A 266 7.21 4.41 -16.42
CA LEU A 266 6.66 4.64 -17.76
C LEU A 266 7.42 5.73 -18.52
N GLU A 267 7.78 6.85 -17.86
CA GLU A 267 8.60 7.91 -18.46
C GLU A 267 9.96 7.38 -18.93
N VAL A 268 10.60 6.49 -18.17
CA VAL A 268 11.86 5.84 -18.57
C VAL A 268 11.63 4.92 -19.78
N LEU A 269 10.59 4.09 -19.75
CA LEU A 269 10.27 3.15 -20.84
C LEU A 269 9.95 3.88 -22.16
N PHE A 270 9.27 5.02 -22.10
CA PHE A 270 8.95 5.83 -23.28
C PHE A 270 10.06 6.83 -23.67
N GLY A 271 11.22 6.82 -22.99
CA GLY A 271 12.35 7.70 -23.28
C GLY A 271 12.06 9.19 -23.02
N VAL A 272 11.16 9.47 -22.08
CA VAL A 272 10.69 10.83 -21.69
C VAL A 272 11.32 11.27 -20.36
N TYR A 273 12.01 10.36 -19.68
CA TYR A 273 12.70 10.65 -18.43
C TYR A 273 14.02 11.39 -18.69
N HIS A 274 14.01 12.69 -18.41
CA HIS A 274 15.23 13.47 -18.21
C HIS A 274 15.37 13.77 -16.72
N GLN A 275 16.52 13.41 -16.16
CA GLN A 275 16.98 13.90 -14.86
C GLN A 275 16.86 15.42 -14.90
N GLN A 276 16.03 16.02 -14.04
CA GLN A 276 16.12 17.47 -13.80
C GLN A 276 17.55 17.71 -13.30
N PRO A 277 18.39 18.50 -14.00
CA PRO A 277 19.64 18.95 -13.41
C PRO A 277 19.26 19.74 -12.16
N GLN A 278 19.79 19.36 -11.00
CA GLN A 278 19.82 20.32 -9.91
C GLN A 278 20.57 21.56 -10.40
N PRO A 279 20.13 22.78 -10.05
CA PRO A 279 20.92 23.96 -10.34
C PRO A 279 22.17 23.92 -9.44
N VAL A 280 23.25 23.33 -9.95
CA VAL A 280 24.58 23.55 -9.41
C VAL A 280 24.95 24.96 -9.85
N ALA A 281 24.92 25.89 -8.91
CA ALA A 281 25.45 27.22 -9.10
C ALA A 281 26.98 27.12 -9.21
N THR A 282 27.53 27.16 -10.42
CA THR A 282 28.94 27.47 -10.63
C THR A 282 29.15 28.18 -11.97
N SER A 283 29.63 29.43 -11.83
CA SER A 283 30.53 30.22 -12.68
C SER A 283 30.13 30.55 -14.13
N GLU A 284 29.85 31.84 -14.29
CA GLU A 284 30.30 32.73 -15.37
C GLU A 284 31.25 32.10 -16.39
N ASP A 285 30.77 31.95 -17.63
CA ASP A 285 31.59 32.34 -18.78
C ASP A 285 30.66 32.81 -19.92
N ALA A 286 30.83 34.08 -20.29
CA ALA A 286 30.07 34.76 -21.32
C ALA A 286 30.74 34.52 -22.67
N GLY A 287 30.24 33.55 -23.44
CA GLY A 287 30.64 33.29 -24.82
C GLY A 287 29.45 33.36 -25.77
N LEU A 288 29.55 34.24 -26.76
CA LEU A 288 28.56 34.54 -27.79
C LEU A 288 28.05 33.30 -28.56
N ASP A 289 26.73 33.08 -28.58
CA ASP A 289 25.99 32.84 -29.83
C ASP A 289 24.46 32.97 -29.64
N ARG A 290 23.83 33.87 -30.40
CA ARG A 290 22.38 34.12 -30.38
C ARG A 290 21.68 33.31 -31.47
N SER A 291 21.20 32.11 -31.12
CA SER A 291 19.90 31.52 -31.52
C SER A 291 19.87 30.00 -31.25
N PRO A 292 19.04 29.51 -30.30
CA PRO A 292 17.99 28.55 -30.68
C PRO A 292 16.71 28.66 -29.80
N ALA A 293 16.14 29.85 -29.61
CA ALA A 293 14.95 30.00 -28.74
C ALA A 293 13.72 29.21 -29.25
N THR A 294 13.52 29.13 -30.57
CA THR A 294 12.32 28.52 -31.17
C THR A 294 12.38 26.98 -31.23
N GLN A 295 13.57 26.39 -31.33
CA GLN A 295 13.74 24.93 -31.45
C GLN A 295 13.78 24.24 -30.07
N GLN A 296 14.31 24.92 -29.05
CA GLN A 296 14.33 24.43 -27.67
C GLN A 296 12.94 24.47 -27.01
N GLN A 297 12.10 25.45 -27.37
CA GLN A 297 10.74 25.61 -26.84
C GLN A 297 9.73 24.59 -27.41
N SER A 298 9.91 24.17 -28.67
CA SER A 298 9.13 23.09 -29.29
C SER A 298 9.40 21.73 -28.63
N SER A 299 10.68 21.43 -28.36
CA SER A 299 11.09 20.20 -27.66
C SER A 299 10.57 20.14 -26.21
N ALA A 300 10.62 21.27 -25.49
CA ALA A 300 10.09 21.35 -24.11
C ALA A 300 8.57 21.16 -24.04
N THR A 301 7.82 21.71 -25.00
CA THR A 301 6.36 21.57 -25.08
C THR A 301 5.95 20.13 -25.43
N ILE A 302 6.65 19.49 -26.38
CA ILE A 302 6.43 18.08 -26.73
C ILE A 302 6.74 17.17 -25.54
N LEU A 303 7.82 17.44 -24.80
CA LEU A 303 8.17 16.68 -23.59
C LEU A 303 7.12 16.83 -22.49
N ALA A 304 6.65 18.06 -22.24
CA ALA A 304 5.59 18.32 -21.27
C ALA A 304 4.28 17.61 -21.65
N PHE A 305 3.91 17.64 -22.93
CA PHE A 305 2.76 16.90 -23.45
C PHE A 305 2.91 15.39 -23.25
N LYS A 306 4.07 14.80 -23.60
CA LYS A 306 4.34 13.37 -23.38
C LYS A 306 4.22 12.98 -21.89
N LYS A 307 4.78 13.78 -20.98
CA LYS A 307 4.66 13.54 -19.52
C LYS A 307 3.21 13.65 -19.05
N ALA A 308 2.46 14.63 -19.55
CA ALA A 308 1.04 14.77 -19.24
C ALA A 308 0.25 13.55 -19.71
N THR A 309 0.48 13.08 -20.93
CA THR A 309 -0.16 11.88 -21.49
C THR A 309 0.13 10.64 -20.64
N ILE A 310 1.36 10.43 -20.18
CA ILE A 310 1.72 9.31 -19.30
C ILE A 310 0.95 9.38 -17.98
N ARG A 311 0.84 10.56 -17.37
CA ARG A 311 0.10 10.76 -16.10
C ARG A 311 -1.39 10.48 -16.27
N VAL A 312 -2.00 11.01 -17.33
CA VAL A 312 -3.41 10.78 -17.67
C VAL A 312 -3.66 9.30 -17.93
N PHE A 313 -2.81 8.65 -18.73
CA PHE A 313 -2.90 7.22 -19.01
C PHE A 313 -2.80 6.37 -17.74
N THR A 314 -1.91 6.75 -16.81
CA THR A 314 -1.75 6.04 -15.54
C THR A 314 -3.01 6.11 -14.68
N ILE A 315 -3.62 7.29 -14.53
CA ILE A 315 -4.89 7.41 -13.78
C ILE A 315 -6.01 6.66 -14.47
N PHE A 316 -6.07 6.76 -15.81
CA PHE A 316 -7.08 6.07 -16.60
C PHE A 316 -6.98 4.54 -16.45
N SER A 317 -5.77 3.97 -16.42
CA SER A 317 -5.61 2.53 -16.19
C SER A 317 -6.10 2.11 -14.81
N PHE A 318 -5.82 2.90 -13.76
CA PHE A 318 -6.34 2.64 -12.41
C PHE A 318 -7.87 2.64 -12.40
N LEU A 319 -8.49 3.63 -13.05
CA LEU A 319 -9.94 3.75 -13.16
C LEU A 319 -10.56 2.54 -13.87
N VAL A 320 -10.00 2.15 -15.03
CA VAL A 320 -10.51 0.99 -15.80
C VAL A 320 -10.46 -0.28 -14.95
N ILE A 321 -9.34 -0.54 -14.29
CA ILE A 321 -9.21 -1.75 -13.45
C ILE A 321 -10.18 -1.69 -12.26
N ALA A 322 -10.36 -0.53 -11.63
CA ALA A 322 -11.32 -0.36 -10.52
C ALA A 322 -12.78 -0.56 -10.95
N ILE A 323 -13.11 -0.31 -12.22
CA ILE A 323 -14.44 -0.58 -12.79
C ILE A 323 -14.59 -2.07 -13.10
N VAL A 324 -13.59 -2.71 -13.73
CA VAL A 324 -13.65 -4.12 -14.14
C VAL A 324 -13.58 -5.08 -12.94
N PHE A 325 -12.77 -4.76 -11.93
CA PHE A 325 -12.55 -5.59 -10.74
C PHE A 325 -12.88 -4.81 -9.45
N PRO A 326 -14.17 -4.59 -9.13
CA PRO A 326 -14.57 -3.75 -8.00
C PRO A 326 -14.46 -4.42 -6.62
N ALA A 327 -13.89 -5.61 -6.52
CA ALA A 327 -13.86 -6.39 -5.27
C ALA A 327 -12.66 -5.97 -4.40
N PHE A 328 -12.90 -5.02 -3.48
CA PHE A 328 -11.87 -4.49 -2.59
C PHE A 328 -11.12 -5.59 -1.82
N ASP A 329 -11.85 -6.51 -1.18
CA ASP A 329 -11.24 -7.59 -0.40
C ASP A 329 -10.37 -8.52 -1.24
N ARG A 330 -10.79 -8.85 -2.47
CA ARG A 330 -10.01 -9.70 -3.38
C ARG A 330 -8.75 -8.99 -3.88
N ILE A 331 -8.84 -7.69 -4.20
CA ILE A 331 -7.66 -6.90 -4.58
C ILE A 331 -6.66 -6.89 -3.43
N MET A 332 -7.11 -6.63 -2.20
CA MET A 332 -6.25 -6.59 -1.01
C MET A 332 -5.68 -7.98 -0.67
N ALA A 333 -6.47 -9.04 -0.79
CA ALA A 333 -6.02 -10.40 -0.58
C ALA A 333 -4.92 -10.78 -1.58
N PHE A 334 -5.11 -10.50 -2.88
CA PHE A 334 -4.10 -10.71 -3.92
C PHE A 334 -2.84 -9.87 -3.68
N MET A 335 -3.01 -8.58 -3.38
CA MET A 335 -1.89 -7.67 -3.11
C MET A 335 -1.04 -8.19 -1.95
N GLY A 336 -1.65 -8.56 -0.83
CA GLY A 336 -0.93 -9.10 0.31
C GLY A 336 -0.31 -10.47 0.04
N SER A 337 -1.07 -11.39 -0.57
CA SER A 337 -0.63 -12.78 -0.78
C SER A 337 0.48 -12.89 -1.83
N ALA A 338 0.29 -12.30 -3.01
CA ALA A 338 1.23 -12.45 -4.11
C ALA A 338 2.36 -11.43 -4.00
N LEU A 339 2.02 -10.17 -3.76
CA LEU A 339 2.94 -9.05 -3.94
C LEU A 339 3.68 -8.73 -2.64
N CYS A 340 2.99 -8.53 -1.52
CA CYS A 340 3.63 -8.16 -0.26
C CYS A 340 4.52 -9.29 0.29
N PHE A 341 4.09 -10.56 0.31
CA PHE A 341 4.99 -11.65 0.72
C PHE A 341 6.25 -11.73 -0.16
N SER A 342 6.10 -11.59 -1.48
CA SER A 342 7.24 -11.63 -2.40
C SER A 342 8.19 -10.46 -2.20
N ILE A 343 7.66 -9.24 -2.21
CA ILE A 343 8.43 -7.99 -2.19
C ILE A 343 8.96 -7.65 -0.81
N CYS A 344 8.15 -7.87 0.22
CA CYS A 344 8.46 -7.42 1.58
C CYS A 344 9.17 -8.48 2.40
N VAL A 345 9.09 -9.77 2.03
CA VAL A 345 9.69 -10.86 2.82
C VAL A 345 10.66 -11.69 1.99
N THR A 346 10.18 -12.33 0.93
CA THR A 346 10.99 -13.29 0.16
C THR A 346 12.20 -12.65 -0.50
N LEU A 347 12.00 -11.54 -1.24
CA LEU A 347 13.08 -10.88 -1.99
C LEU A 347 14.15 -10.23 -1.08
N PRO A 348 13.82 -9.46 -0.02
CA PRO A 348 14.83 -8.89 0.87
C PRO A 348 15.69 -9.96 1.53
N ILE A 349 15.08 -11.07 1.96
CA ILE A 349 15.82 -12.20 2.54
C ILE A 349 16.68 -12.89 1.48
N ALA A 350 16.18 -13.07 0.26
CA ALA A 350 16.95 -13.66 -0.83
C ALA A 350 18.18 -12.82 -1.18
N PHE A 351 18.05 -11.48 -1.24
CA PHE A 351 19.19 -10.57 -1.44
C PHE A 351 20.17 -10.68 -0.29
N TYR A 352 19.67 -10.64 0.95
CA TYR A 352 20.50 -10.72 2.14
C TYR A 352 21.31 -12.03 2.20
N LEU A 353 20.68 -13.17 1.96
CA LEU A 353 21.33 -14.47 1.90
C LEU A 353 22.32 -14.57 0.74
N LYS A 354 22.04 -13.92 -0.39
CA LYS A 354 22.93 -13.94 -1.56
C LYS A 354 24.19 -13.11 -1.31
N LEU A 355 24.03 -11.93 -0.72
CA LEU A 355 25.11 -10.96 -0.53
C LEU A 355 25.97 -11.28 0.70
N PHE A 356 25.34 -11.66 1.82
CA PHE A 356 26.03 -11.90 3.10
C PHE A 356 26.10 -13.37 3.52
N GLY A 357 25.64 -14.31 2.68
CA GLY A 357 25.48 -15.72 3.07
C GLY A 357 26.75 -16.47 3.51
N ARG A 358 27.94 -15.88 3.31
CA ARG A 358 29.24 -16.37 3.78
C ARG A 358 29.70 -15.74 5.09
N GLU A 359 29.20 -14.56 5.43
CA GLU A 359 29.62 -13.77 6.59
C GLU A 359 28.71 -13.98 7.82
N ILE A 360 27.49 -14.45 7.58
CA ILE A 360 26.46 -14.60 8.62
C ILE A 360 26.56 -15.92 9.37
N SER A 361 26.14 -15.90 10.64
CA SER A 361 26.13 -17.09 11.48
C SER A 361 25.19 -18.17 10.94
N ALA A 362 25.47 -19.45 11.24
CA ALA A 362 24.61 -20.56 10.85
C ALA A 362 23.17 -20.39 11.39
N LYS A 363 23.00 -19.86 12.61
CA LYS A 363 21.69 -19.60 13.22
C LYS A 363 20.90 -18.56 12.43
N GLU A 364 21.52 -17.41 12.12
CA GLU A 364 20.90 -16.34 11.34
C GLU A 364 20.51 -16.83 9.94
N LYS A 365 21.39 -17.63 9.31
CA LYS A 365 21.14 -18.25 8.02
C LYS A 365 19.95 -19.20 8.04
N THR A 366 19.85 -20.07 9.05
CA THR A 366 18.71 -20.98 9.21
C THR A 366 17.41 -20.22 9.40
N VAL A 367 17.38 -19.21 10.28
CA VAL A 367 16.19 -18.38 10.51
C VAL A 367 15.74 -17.68 9.22
N ALA A 368 16.68 -17.07 8.48
CA ALA A 368 16.39 -16.43 7.20
C ALA A 368 15.79 -17.41 6.18
N TRP A 369 16.37 -18.60 6.02
CA TRP A 369 15.80 -19.63 5.14
C TRP A 369 14.41 -20.09 5.57
N THR A 370 14.18 -20.31 6.86
CA THR A 370 12.86 -20.69 7.38
C THR A 370 11.82 -19.63 7.06
N ILE A 371 12.08 -18.35 7.37
CA ILE A 371 11.15 -17.25 7.09
C ILE A 371 10.87 -17.14 5.58
N MET A 372 11.90 -17.24 4.75
CA MET A 372 11.76 -17.16 3.30
C MET A 372 10.90 -18.30 2.72
N LEU A 373 11.13 -19.54 3.16
CA LEU A 373 10.37 -20.70 2.69
C LEU A 373 8.91 -20.64 3.17
N THR A 374 8.67 -20.27 4.43
CA THR A 374 7.32 -20.07 4.96
C THR A 374 6.60 -18.96 4.19
N SER A 375 7.26 -17.82 3.94
CA SER A 375 6.72 -16.72 3.14
C SER A 375 6.36 -17.16 1.73
N ALA A 376 7.24 -17.90 1.04
CA ALA A 376 6.98 -18.41 -0.30
C ALA A 376 5.77 -19.37 -0.32
N MET A 377 5.65 -20.26 0.66
CA MET A 377 4.47 -21.12 0.80
C MET A 377 3.20 -20.33 1.03
N LEU A 378 3.19 -19.40 1.99
CA LEU A 378 2.02 -18.57 2.29
C LEU A 378 1.62 -17.70 1.09
N SER A 379 2.59 -17.22 0.31
CA SER A 379 2.35 -16.47 -0.91
C SER A 379 1.62 -17.31 -1.96
N VAL A 380 2.08 -18.54 -2.22
CA VAL A 380 1.44 -19.44 -3.18
C VAL A 380 0.03 -19.81 -2.71
N VAL A 381 -0.10 -20.29 -1.47
CA VAL A 381 -1.40 -20.73 -0.93
C VAL A 381 -2.40 -19.58 -0.89
N GLY A 382 -2.00 -18.42 -0.36
CA GLY A 382 -2.86 -17.24 -0.28
C GLY A 382 -3.29 -16.72 -1.66
N THR A 383 -2.40 -16.76 -2.65
CA THR A 383 -2.70 -16.31 -4.01
C THR A 383 -3.69 -17.24 -4.70
N VAL A 384 -3.50 -18.56 -4.58
CA VAL A 384 -4.47 -19.54 -5.12
C VAL A 384 -5.85 -19.28 -4.51
N TRP A 385 -5.93 -19.09 -3.19
CA TRP A 385 -7.21 -18.83 -2.52
C TRP A 385 -7.85 -17.49 -2.91
N ALA A 386 -7.05 -16.44 -3.14
CA ALA A 386 -7.57 -15.13 -3.57
C ALA A 386 -8.32 -15.19 -4.91
N PHE A 387 -7.95 -16.12 -5.80
CA PHE A 387 -8.60 -16.31 -7.10
C PHE A 387 -9.72 -17.35 -7.11
N LEU A 388 -9.85 -18.17 -6.05
CA LEU A 388 -10.94 -19.13 -5.96
C LEU A 388 -12.31 -18.43 -5.83
N PRO A 389 -13.38 -18.97 -6.44
CA PRO A 389 -14.73 -18.49 -6.22
C PRO A 389 -15.11 -18.49 -4.74
N LYS A 390 -15.67 -17.38 -4.24
CA LYS A 390 -16.14 -17.26 -2.83
C LYS A 390 -17.10 -18.39 -2.44
N SER A 391 -17.94 -18.86 -3.38
CA SER A 391 -18.87 -19.98 -3.15
C SER A 391 -18.21 -21.30 -2.78
N LEU A 392 -16.93 -21.51 -3.13
CA LEU A 392 -16.17 -22.70 -2.76
C LEU A 392 -15.51 -22.60 -1.38
N ILE A 393 -15.38 -21.38 -0.85
CA ILE A 393 -14.58 -21.11 0.36
C ILE A 393 -15.46 -20.69 1.53
N VAL A 394 -16.46 -19.83 1.27
CA VAL A 394 -17.40 -19.31 2.27
C VAL A 394 -18.71 -20.03 2.03
N SER A 395 -19.00 -21.07 2.84
CA SER A 395 -20.36 -21.63 2.91
C SER A 395 -21.30 -20.51 3.37
N GLN A 396 -22.45 -20.38 2.72
CA GLN A 396 -23.45 -19.32 2.99
C GLN A 396 -23.83 -19.21 4.46
#